data_AF-A0A439KV26-F1
#
_entry.id   AF-A0A439KV26-F1
#
_cell.length_a   1.000
_cell.length_b   1.000
_cell.length_c   1.000
_cell.angle_alpha   90.00
_cell.angle_beta   90.00
_cell.angle_gamma   90.00
#
_symmetry.space_group_name_H-M   'P 1'
#
loop_
_entity.id
_entity.type
_entity.pdbx_description
1 polymer ?
#
loop_
_entity_poly.entity_id
_entity_poly.type
_entity_poly.pdbx_seq_one_letter_code
_entity_poly.pdbx_strand_id
1 'polypeptide(L)' 'MADDDFVQAYRSGGIGAVNDLVTAKFGTGDSLIDALETMEDTGLWRILWHEADGKPDFGAVMEYLRDD' A
#
# COMPACT_ATOMS: atom_id res chain seq x y z
N MET A 1 -13.15 -5.51 -0.56
CA MET A 1 -13.71 -4.40 -1.38
C MET A 1 -12.71 -3.25 -1.52
N ALA A 2 -11.79 -2.99 -0.58
CA ALA A 2 -10.71 -2.00 -0.77
C ALA A 2 -9.61 -2.49 -1.73
N ASP A 3 -9.29 -3.78 -1.73
CA ASP A 3 -8.32 -4.37 -2.65
C ASP A 3 -8.66 -4.19 -4.12
N ASP A 4 -9.94 -4.26 -4.49
CA ASP A 4 -10.35 -4.08 -5.89
C ASP A 4 -9.98 -2.69 -6.41
N ASP A 5 -10.08 -1.65 -5.58
CA ASP A 5 -9.68 -0.28 -5.97
C ASP A 5 -8.16 -0.17 -6.17
N PHE A 6 -7.36 -0.80 -5.29
CA PHE A 6 -5.91 -0.79 -5.41
C PHE A 6 -5.43 -1.64 -6.59
N VAL A 7 -6.05 -2.79 -6.85
CA VAL A 7 -5.78 -3.61 -8.04
C VAL A 7 -6.18 -2.87 -9.31
N GLN A 8 -7.30 -2.14 -9.30
CA GLN A 8 -7.69 -1.30 -10.45
C GLN A 8 -6.70 -0.15 -10.67
N ALA A 9 -6.25 0.51 -9.61
CA ALA A 9 -5.21 1.54 -9.71
C ALA A 9 -3.90 0.97 -10.28
N TYR A 10 -3.48 -0.21 -9.81
CA TYR A 10 -2.32 -0.92 -10.36
C TYR A 10 -2.48 -1.24 -11.84
N ARG A 11 -3.64 -1.74 -12.27
CA ARG A 11 -3.91 -2.03 -13.68
C ARG A 11 -3.95 -0.77 -14.55
N SER A 12 -4.33 0.37 -13.98
CA SER A 12 -4.41 1.65 -14.71
C SER A 12 -3.09 2.41 -14.77
N GLY A 13 -2.20 2.26 -13.78
CA GLY A 13 -1.02 3.11 -13.65
C GLY A 13 0.14 2.52 -12.86
N GLY A 14 0.11 1.22 -12.58
CA GLY A 14 1.14 0.49 -11.84
C GLY A 14 1.24 0.91 -10.37
N ILE A 15 2.38 0.60 -9.76
CA ILE A 15 2.66 0.83 -8.34
C ILE A 15 2.54 2.31 -7.95
N GLY A 16 2.91 3.23 -8.84
CA GLY A 16 2.75 4.67 -8.59
C GLY A 16 1.31 5.08 -8.32
N ALA A 17 0.38 4.63 -9.17
CA ALA A 17 -1.05 4.92 -9.00
C ALA A 17 -1.64 4.31 -7.72
N VAL A 18 -1.12 3.17 -7.25
CA VAL A 18 -1.52 2.57 -5.98
C VAL A 18 -1.07 3.44 -4.80
N ASN A 19 0.21 3.86 -4.79
CA ASN A 19 0.76 4.72 -3.74
C ASN A 19 0.06 6.11 -3.71
N ASP A 20 -0.26 6.66 -4.88
CA ASP A 20 -1.03 7.90 -4.96
C ASP A 20 -2.45 7.71 -4.39
N LEU A 21 -3.11 6.60 -4.73
CA LEU A 21 -4.47 6.31 -4.26
C LEU A 21 -4.53 6.07 -2.74
N VAL A 22 -3.61 5.28 -2.19
CA VAL A 22 -3.57 5.00 -0.74
C VAL A 22 -3.26 6.28 0.05
N THR A 23 -2.32 7.09 -0.43
CA THR A 23 -2.01 8.39 0.19
C THR A 23 -3.20 9.36 0.08
N ALA A 24 -3.91 9.38 -1.05
CA ALA A 24 -5.09 10.22 -1.22
C ALA A 24 -6.27 9.78 -0.31
N LYS A 25 -6.41 8.48 -0.04
CA LYS A 25 -7.48 7.93 0.79
C LYS A 25 -7.22 8.07 2.29
N PHE A 26 -5.99 7.80 2.74
CA PHE A 26 -5.65 7.71 4.16
C PHE A 26 -4.75 8.84 4.66
N GLY A 27 -4.23 9.67 3.76
CA GLY A 27 -3.31 10.74 4.10
C GLY A 27 -1.92 10.20 4.44
N THR A 28 -1.36 10.67 5.54
CA THR A 28 -0.02 10.30 6.04
C THR A 28 -0.10 9.98 7.53
N GLY A 29 0.91 9.29 8.07
CA GLY A 29 0.94 8.86 9.48
C GLY A 29 0.17 7.56 9.71
N ASP A 30 -0.32 7.37 10.94
CA ASP A 30 -0.84 6.07 11.43
C ASP A 30 -1.92 5.45 10.51
N SER A 31 -2.85 6.25 9.99
CA SER A 31 -3.90 5.75 9.07
C SER A 31 -3.34 5.16 7.77
N LEU A 32 -2.22 5.70 7.28
CA LEU A 32 -1.54 5.16 6.10
C LEU A 32 -0.83 3.85 6.45
N ILE A 33 -0.22 3.78 7.62
CA ILE A 33 0.44 2.56 8.11
C ILE A 33 -0.58 1.43 8.25
N ASP A 34 -1.70 1.66 8.95
CA ASP A 34 -2.77 0.67 9.13
C ASP A 34 -3.32 0.15 7.78
N ALA A 35 -3.46 1.05 6.80
CA ALA A 35 -3.93 0.69 5.47
C ALA A 35 -2.91 -0.18 4.72
N LEU A 36 -1.63 0.15 4.80
CA LEU A 36 -0.55 -0.59 4.15
C LEU A 36 -0.30 -1.94 4.84
N GLU A 37 -0.42 -2.03 6.17
CA GLU A 37 -0.41 -3.30 6.90
C GLU A 37 -1.57 -4.20 6.45
N THR A 38 -2.78 -3.64 6.34
CA THR A 38 -3.95 -4.38 5.83
C THR A 38 -3.71 -4.87 4.40
N MET A 39 -3.05 -4.07 3.55
CA MET A 39 -2.69 -4.48 2.19
C MET A 39 -1.65 -5.61 2.19
N GLU A 40 -0.62 -5.52 3.02
CA GLU A 40 0.40 -6.57 3.15
C GLU A 40 -0.20 -7.89 3.66
N ASP A 41 -1.12 -7.82 4.62
CA ASP A 41 -1.83 -8.97 5.20
C ASP A 41 -2.67 -9.75 4.17
N THR A 42 -3.06 -9.13 3.06
CA THR A 42 -3.74 -9.84 1.96
C THR A 42 -2.81 -10.81 1.22
N GLY A 43 -1.48 -10.67 1.38
CA GLY A 43 -0.46 -11.39 0.65
C GLY A 43 -0.35 -11.01 -0.83
N LEU A 44 -1.12 -10.02 -1.28
CA LEU A 44 -1.13 -9.56 -2.68
C LEU A 44 -0.10 -8.47 -2.95
N TRP A 45 0.33 -7.77 -1.91
CA TRP A 45 1.17 -6.58 -2.02
C TRP A 45 2.42 -6.74 -1.18
N ARG A 46 3.55 -6.32 -1.73
CA ARG A 46 4.79 -6.17 -0.97
C ARG A 46 4.95 -4.72 -0.57
N ILE A 47 5.11 -4.46 0.73
CA ILE A 47 5.32 -3.10 1.25
C ILE A 47 6.80 -2.92 1.63
N LEU A 48 7.35 -1.76 1.30
CA LEU A 48 8.60 -1.29 1.87
C LEU A 48 8.29 -0.41 3.06
N TRP A 49 8.69 -0.86 4.25
CA TRP A 49 8.55 -0.12 5.48
C TRP A 49 9.81 0.71 5.77
N HIS A 50 9.59 1.95 6.18
CA HIS A 50 10.58 2.74 6.91
C HIS A 50 10.18 2.71 8.38
N GLU A 51 11.16 2.46 9.25
CA GLU A 51 10.95 2.35 10.68
C GLU A 51 11.74 3.44 11.41
N ALA A 52 11.07 4.15 12.32
CA ALA A 52 11.67 5.06 13.27
C ALA A 52 11.35 4.59 14.71
N ASP A 53 12.36 4.57 15.58
CA ASP A 53 12.23 4.14 16.97
C ASP A 53 11.59 2.74 17.16
N GLY A 54 11.84 1.83 16.19
CA GLY A 54 11.34 0.46 16.20
C GLY A 54 9.85 0.34 15.84
N LYS A 55 9.27 1.36 15.20
CA LYS A 55 7.90 1.35 14.68
C LYS A 55 7.87 1.87 13.24
N PRO A 56 6.99 1.32 12.38
CA PRO A 56 6.81 1.86 11.05
C PRO A 56 6.22 3.28 11.14
N ASP A 57 6.89 4.25 10.56
CA ASP A 57 6.46 5.66 10.47
C ASP A 57 6.12 6.05 9.02
N PHE A 58 6.58 5.26 8.04
CA PHE A 58 6.23 5.40 6.63
C PHE A 58 6.26 4.05 5.92
N GLY A 59 5.43 3.89 4.89
CA GLY A 59 5.43 2.71 4.04
C GLY A 59 5.05 3.05 2.60
N ALA A 60 5.49 2.21 1.66
CA ALA A 60 5.10 2.33 0.26
C ALA A 60 4.94 0.95 -0.39
N VAL A 61 3.94 0.81 -1.25
CA VAL A 61 3.77 -0.38 -2.07
C VAL A 61 4.93 -0.48 -3.05
N MET A 62 5.57 -1.66 -3.13
CA MET A 62 6.68 -1.95 -4.03
C MET A 62 6.29 -2.85 -5.20
N GLU A 63 5.47 -3.85 -4.92
CA GLU A 63 5.20 -4.93 -5.87
C GLU A 63 3.80 -5.51 -5.66
N TYR A 64 3.18 -5.94 -6.76
CA TYR A 64 1.95 -6.73 -6.75
C TYR A 64 2.31 -8.19 -7.05
N LEU A 65 1.99 -9.09 -6.12
CA LEU A 65 2.49 -10.47 -6.08
C LEU A 65 1.57 -11.49 -6.76
N ARG A 66 0.41 -11.06 -7.26
CA ARG A 66 -0.66 -11.96 -7.72
C ARG A 66 -0.88 -11.98 -9.23
N ASP A 67 -0.01 -11.34 -10.01
CA ASP A 67 -0.08 -11.37 -11.48
C ASP A 67 0.72 -12.58 -12.00
N ASP A 68 0.04 -13.75 -12.06
CA ASP A 68 0.41 -14.91 -12.88
C ASP A 68 -0.75 -15.21 -13.85
#